data_AF-A0A4D7BBB9-F1
#
_entry.id   AF-A0A4D7BBB9-F1
#
_cell.length_a   1.000
_cell.length_b   1.000
_cell.length_c   1.000
_cell.angle_alpha   90.00
_cell.angle_beta   90.00
_cell.angle_gamma   90.00
#
_symmetry.space_group_name_H-M   'P 1'
#
loop_
_entity.id
_entity.type
_entity.pdbx_description
1 polymer ?
#
loop_
_entity_poly.entity_id
_entity_poly.type
_entity_poly.pdbx_seq_one_letter_code
_entity_poly.pdbx_strand_id
1 'polypeptide(L)'
;MANPIFPIRPLPVVLPKPASKISAVFFFFVMMGLAGGLAYFSAPGLAQDFQINGNDEPAPNARVVTGKCRSKIILHFCDATIERGTASGPVREESHFAFIDLHFGSYSTHVVQRQGNPAVVTTSLALDHLWDRALLAGGLFILFIVGGFALLRQAFRRGEGVNKAFKPLNNTVMTPVIADIHGHQDEGDKGRTWRYTPAGPSLGKETSVRFEAGTWPFFLNPEGTKALAVVGRPGGEALLLDNDLAVLGMTDEERQTLQAWRQSLLDKAAERNAAQAAVQTA
;
A
#
# COMPACT_ATOMS: atom_id res chain seq x y z
N MET A 1 5.94 44.21 13.13
CA MET A 1 4.78 43.34 12.84
C MET A 1 4.15 43.00 14.18
N ALA A 2 2.82 43.01 14.31
CA ALA A 2 2.19 42.59 15.57
C ALA A 2 2.48 41.09 15.77
N ASN A 3 2.90 40.69 16.97
CA ASN A 3 3.16 39.29 17.27
C ASN A 3 1.86 38.48 17.09
N PRO A 4 1.91 37.30 16.45
CA PRO A 4 0.76 36.41 16.37
C PRO A 4 0.25 36.06 17.78
N ILE A 5 -1.06 36.13 17.95
CA ILE A 5 -1.73 35.65 19.17
C ILE A 5 -1.72 34.12 19.09
N PHE A 6 -0.84 33.50 19.87
CA PHE A 6 -0.64 32.05 19.86
C PHE A 6 -0.95 31.46 21.25
N PRO A 7 -1.55 30.25 21.35
CA PRO A 7 -1.85 29.66 22.65
C PRO A 7 -0.61 29.43 23.51
N ILE A 8 -0.74 29.73 24.80
CA ILE A 8 0.30 29.54 25.83
C ILE A 8 0.20 28.19 26.57
N ARG A 9 -0.68 27.30 26.10
CA ARG A 9 -0.87 25.96 26.65
C ARG A 9 -0.14 24.91 25.82
N PRO A 10 0.17 23.74 26.40
CA PRO A 10 0.69 22.60 25.63
C PRO A 10 -0.30 22.16 24.54
N LEU A 11 0.20 21.99 23.31
CA LEU A 11 -0.61 21.52 22.18
C LEU A 11 -0.14 20.14 21.69
N PRO A 12 -1.06 19.20 21.40
CA PRO A 12 -0.72 17.95 20.76
C PRO A 12 -0.43 18.19 19.27
N VAL A 13 0.54 17.45 18.72
CA VAL A 13 0.90 17.50 17.29
C VAL A 13 0.19 16.37 16.55
N VAL A 14 -0.59 16.72 15.54
CA VAL A 14 -1.39 15.80 14.73
C VAL A 14 -0.82 15.77 13.31
N LEU A 15 0.22 14.94 13.11
CA LEU A 15 0.83 14.74 11.80
C LEU A 15 0.51 13.35 11.25
N PRO A 16 0.41 13.19 9.91
CA PRO A 16 0.13 11.90 9.31
C PRO A 16 1.22 10.90 9.68
N LYS A 17 0.81 9.83 10.35
CA LYS A 17 1.72 8.77 10.81
C LYS A 17 2.35 8.09 9.60
N PRO A 18 3.63 7.69 9.67
CA PRO A 18 4.20 6.84 8.63
C PRO A 18 3.41 5.54 8.56
N ALA A 19 3.30 4.96 7.36
CA ALA A 19 2.70 3.64 7.18
C ALA A 19 3.36 2.63 8.12
N SER A 20 2.55 1.84 8.84
CA SER A 20 3.03 0.94 9.88
C SER A 20 3.90 -0.18 9.29
N LYS A 21 5.15 -0.29 9.76
CA LYS A 21 6.05 -1.41 9.43
C LYS A 21 5.47 -2.75 9.88
N ILE A 22 4.69 -2.75 10.97
CA ILE A 22 4.04 -3.96 11.51
C ILE A 22 3.03 -4.51 10.51
N SER A 23 2.25 -3.64 9.85
CA SER A 23 1.30 -4.06 8.82
C SER A 23 2.02 -4.71 7.63
N ALA A 24 3.14 -4.12 7.18
CA ALA A 24 3.92 -4.70 6.09
C ALA A 24 4.50 -6.08 6.44
N VAL A 25 5.01 -6.26 7.67
CA VAL A 25 5.51 -7.56 8.16
C VAL A 25 4.37 -8.58 8.24
N PHE A 26 3.20 -8.19 8.76
CA PHE A 26 2.03 -9.06 8.80
C PHE A 26 1.64 -9.54 7.41
N PHE A 27 1.48 -8.62 6.45
CA PHE A 27 1.12 -8.98 5.08
C PHE A 27 2.19 -9.81 4.37
N PHE A 28 3.47 -9.61 4.67
CA PHE A 28 4.55 -10.47 4.17
C PHE A 28 4.34 -11.93 4.59
N PHE A 29 4.06 -12.19 5.88
CA PHE A 29 3.81 -13.55 6.36
C PHE A 29 2.52 -14.15 5.79
N VAL A 30 1.47 -13.34 5.63
CA VAL A 30 0.25 -13.78 4.94
C VAL A 30 0.55 -14.23 3.52
N MET A 31 1.31 -13.44 2.74
CA MET A 31 1.71 -13.81 1.38
C MET A 31 2.59 -15.08 1.35
N MET A 32 3.51 -15.25 2.30
CA MET A 32 4.30 -16.49 2.41
C MET A 32 3.44 -17.69 2.77
N GLY A 33 2.46 -17.53 3.65
CA GLY A 33 1.49 -18.56 3.98
C GLY A 33 0.65 -18.97 2.77
N LEU A 34 0.20 -18.01 1.95
CA LEU A 34 -0.53 -18.28 0.72
C LEU A 34 0.35 -18.98 -0.34
N ALA A 35 1.60 -18.56 -0.51
CA ALA A 35 2.54 -19.22 -1.42
C ALA A 35 2.84 -20.65 -0.97
N GLY A 36 3.07 -20.86 0.34
CA GLY A 36 3.30 -22.18 0.92
C GLY A 36 2.07 -23.10 0.81
N GLY A 37 0.88 -22.57 1.09
CA GLY A 37 -0.38 -23.31 0.94
C GLY A 37 -0.62 -23.70 -0.53
N LEU A 38 -0.43 -22.78 -1.46
CA LEU A 38 -0.55 -23.06 -2.89
C LEU A 38 0.42 -24.15 -3.35
N ALA A 39 1.69 -24.06 -2.95
CA ALA A 39 2.67 -25.10 -3.27
C ALA A 39 2.27 -26.45 -2.67
N TYR A 40 1.81 -26.49 -1.42
CA TYR A 40 1.41 -27.73 -0.76
C TYR A 40 0.23 -28.42 -1.44
N PHE A 41 -0.81 -27.66 -1.82
CA PHE A 41 -2.02 -28.23 -2.41
C PHE A 41 -1.89 -28.49 -3.92
N SER A 42 -1.15 -27.65 -4.66
CA SER A 42 -1.09 -27.76 -6.12
C SER A 42 0.10 -28.59 -6.62
N ALA A 43 1.24 -28.57 -5.93
CA ALA A 43 2.46 -29.21 -6.44
C ALA A 43 2.36 -30.74 -6.58
N PRO A 44 1.78 -31.51 -5.63
CA PRO A 44 1.72 -32.98 -5.77
C PRO A 44 0.96 -33.43 -7.01
N GLY A 45 -0.22 -32.84 -7.26
CA GLY A 45 -1.03 -33.15 -8.45
C GLY A 45 -0.32 -32.77 -9.75
N LEU A 46 0.23 -31.55 -9.81
CA LEU A 46 1.02 -31.10 -10.97
C LEU A 46 2.22 -32.02 -11.23
N ALA A 47 2.98 -32.39 -10.19
CA ALA A 47 4.14 -33.26 -10.33
C ALA A 47 3.76 -34.66 -10.83
N GLN A 48 2.64 -35.21 -10.37
CA GLN A 48 2.10 -36.47 -10.87
C GLN A 48 1.69 -36.38 -12.33
N ASP A 49 0.97 -35.31 -12.70
CA ASP A 49 0.50 -35.11 -14.07
C ASP A 49 1.66 -34.89 -15.05
N PHE A 50 2.73 -34.19 -14.64
CA PHE A 50 3.96 -34.07 -15.43
C PHE A 50 4.68 -35.40 -15.66
N GLN A 51 4.56 -36.38 -14.75
CA GLN A 51 5.15 -37.71 -14.93
C GLN A 51 4.36 -38.58 -15.94
N ILE A 52 3.08 -38.27 -16.13
CA ILE A 52 2.19 -38.99 -17.05
C ILE A 52 2.23 -38.35 -18.44
N ASN A 53 2.37 -37.02 -18.51
CA ASN A 53 2.38 -36.26 -19.75
C ASN A 53 3.35 -36.85 -20.81
N GLY A 54 2.82 -37.22 -21.97
CA GLY A 54 3.57 -37.80 -23.09
C GLY A 54 3.94 -39.27 -22.95
N ASN A 55 3.55 -39.93 -21.86
CA ASN A 55 3.69 -41.38 -21.64
C ASN A 55 2.37 -41.96 -21.07
N ASP A 56 1.24 -41.45 -21.52
CA ASP A 56 -0.08 -41.84 -21.05
C ASP A 56 -0.67 -42.97 -21.89
N GLU A 57 -1.37 -43.89 -21.23
CA GLU A 57 -2.21 -44.91 -21.87
C GLU A 57 -3.58 -44.97 -21.19
N PRO A 58 -4.65 -45.41 -21.89
CA PRO A 58 -5.96 -45.59 -21.28
C PRO A 58 -5.87 -46.51 -20.06
N ALA A 59 -6.55 -46.16 -18.96
CA ALA A 59 -6.55 -46.98 -17.74
C ALA A 59 -7.80 -47.90 -17.73
N PRO A 60 -7.72 -49.15 -18.24
CA PRO A 60 -8.91 -50.00 -18.41
C PRO A 60 -9.56 -50.42 -17.08
N ASN A 61 -8.77 -50.42 -16.00
CA ASN A 61 -9.21 -50.80 -14.66
C ASN A 61 -9.56 -49.59 -13.78
N ALA A 62 -9.68 -48.39 -14.35
CA ALA A 62 -10.02 -47.19 -13.61
C ALA A 62 -11.14 -46.40 -14.31
N ARG A 63 -12.00 -45.76 -13.50
CA ARG A 63 -13.11 -44.94 -14.01
C ARG A 63 -13.36 -43.74 -13.11
N VAL A 64 -13.91 -42.68 -13.68
CA VAL A 64 -14.41 -41.54 -12.92
C VAL A 64 -15.77 -41.92 -12.32
N VAL A 65 -15.88 -41.88 -10.99
CA VAL A 65 -17.14 -42.15 -10.28
C VAL A 65 -17.96 -40.87 -10.15
N THR A 66 -17.31 -39.77 -9.81
CA THR A 66 -17.94 -38.45 -9.66
C THR A 66 -17.01 -37.40 -10.24
N GLY A 67 -17.55 -36.45 -11.00
CA GLY A 67 -16.84 -35.27 -11.48
C GLY A 67 -17.72 -34.03 -11.33
N LYS A 68 -17.19 -32.98 -10.69
CA LYS A 68 -17.89 -31.70 -10.52
C LYS A 68 -16.94 -30.57 -10.82
N CYS A 69 -17.31 -29.71 -11.77
CA CYS A 69 -16.56 -28.48 -12.07
C CYS A 69 -17.44 -27.27 -11.75
N ARG A 70 -16.85 -26.27 -11.07
CA ARG A 70 -17.46 -24.98 -10.79
C ARG A 70 -16.64 -23.90 -11.46
N SER A 71 -17.28 -23.09 -12.29
CA SER A 71 -16.62 -21.98 -12.99
C SER A 71 -16.91 -20.64 -12.31
N LYS A 72 -15.89 -19.78 -12.27
CA LYS A 72 -15.99 -18.36 -11.91
C LYS A 72 -15.22 -17.54 -12.94
N ILE A 73 -15.95 -16.81 -13.78
CA ILE A 73 -15.41 -16.02 -14.88
C ILE A 73 -14.62 -16.91 -15.85
N ILE A 74 -13.31 -17.03 -15.69
CA ILE A 74 -12.43 -17.88 -16.51
C ILE A 74 -11.74 -18.99 -15.71
N LEU A 75 -11.91 -19.01 -14.38
CA LEU A 75 -11.34 -20.04 -13.51
C LEU A 75 -12.32 -21.17 -13.31
N HIS A 76 -11.88 -22.40 -13.60
CA HIS A 76 -12.64 -23.63 -13.36
C HIS A 76 -12.00 -24.39 -12.21
N PHE A 77 -12.81 -24.78 -11.22
CA PHE A 77 -12.42 -25.61 -10.09
C PHE A 77 -13.09 -26.96 -10.25
N CYS A 78 -12.30 -28.02 -10.43
CA CYS A 78 -12.80 -29.37 -10.67
C CYS A 78 -12.41 -30.31 -9.54
N ASP A 79 -13.40 -31.08 -9.10
CA ASP A 79 -13.28 -32.19 -8.17
C ASP A 79 -13.62 -33.47 -8.92
N ALA A 80 -12.70 -34.43 -8.95
CA ALA A 80 -12.89 -35.73 -9.60
C ALA A 80 -12.55 -36.85 -8.61
N THR A 81 -13.44 -37.84 -8.51
CA THR A 81 -13.18 -39.07 -7.76
C THR A 81 -12.94 -40.20 -8.74
N ILE A 82 -11.74 -40.75 -8.71
CA ILE A 82 -11.32 -41.88 -9.55
C ILE A 82 -11.39 -43.15 -8.71
N GLU A 83 -12.05 -44.18 -9.23
CA GLU A 83 -12.06 -45.52 -8.66
C GLU A 83 -11.23 -46.44 -9.54
N ARG A 84 -10.23 -47.09 -8.95
CA ARG A 84 -9.31 -48.01 -9.62
C ARG A 84 -9.42 -49.40 -8.99
N GLY A 85 -9.62 -50.42 -9.81
CA GLY A 85 -9.53 -51.82 -9.39
C GLY A 85 -8.08 -52.21 -9.14
N THR A 86 -7.77 -52.69 -7.93
CA THR A 86 -6.47 -53.27 -7.59
C THR A 86 -6.64 -54.74 -7.17
N ALA A 87 -5.54 -55.50 -7.10
CA ALA A 87 -5.57 -56.89 -6.62
C ALA A 87 -6.13 -57.02 -5.19
N SER A 88 -6.04 -55.96 -4.39
CA SER A 88 -6.57 -55.87 -3.02
C SER A 88 -7.99 -55.30 -2.92
N GLY A 89 -8.63 -54.97 -4.05
CA GLY A 89 -9.96 -54.35 -4.11
C GLY A 89 -9.98 -52.95 -4.74
N PRO A 90 -11.15 -52.31 -4.86
CA PRO A 90 -11.26 -50.97 -5.44
C PRO A 90 -10.66 -49.91 -4.50
N VAL A 91 -9.78 -49.07 -5.04
CA VAL A 91 -9.19 -47.90 -4.37
C VAL A 91 -9.81 -46.64 -4.95
N ARG A 92 -10.20 -45.70 -4.08
CA ARG A 92 -10.73 -44.40 -4.48
C ARG A 92 -9.72 -43.30 -4.18
N GLU A 93 -9.47 -42.47 -5.18
CA GLU A 93 -8.59 -41.30 -5.10
C GLU A 93 -9.38 -40.06 -5.50
N GLU A 94 -9.25 -39.01 -4.69
CA GLU A 94 -9.83 -37.70 -4.98
C GLU A 94 -8.77 -36.82 -5.60
N SER A 95 -9.12 -36.17 -6.70
CA SER A 95 -8.28 -35.23 -7.43
C SER A 95 -8.97 -33.88 -7.50
N HIS A 96 -8.26 -32.85 -7.06
CA HIS A 96 -8.72 -31.47 -7.05
C HIS A 96 -7.77 -30.65 -7.91
N PHE A 97 -8.31 -29.95 -8.91
CA PHE A 97 -7.49 -29.09 -9.76
C PHE A 97 -8.26 -27.87 -10.25
N ALA A 98 -7.51 -26.82 -10.56
CA ALA A 98 -8.07 -25.58 -11.08
C ALA A 98 -7.29 -25.06 -12.27
N PHE A 99 -7.98 -24.66 -13.32
CA PHE A 99 -7.39 -24.20 -14.58
C PHE A 99 -8.12 -22.97 -15.13
N ILE A 100 -7.51 -22.33 -16.13
CA ILE A 100 -8.09 -21.19 -16.83
C ILE A 100 -8.61 -21.67 -18.18
N ASP A 101 -9.88 -21.44 -18.46
CA ASP A 101 -10.48 -21.74 -19.77
C ASP A 101 -11.68 -20.81 -20.05
N LEU A 102 -11.88 -20.47 -21.32
CA LEU A 102 -13.01 -19.71 -21.85
C LEU A 102 -14.20 -20.61 -22.21
N HIS A 103 -14.04 -21.93 -22.18
CA HIS A 103 -15.13 -22.86 -22.45
C HIS A 103 -16.16 -22.90 -21.31
N PHE A 104 -17.44 -22.72 -21.66
CA PHE A 104 -18.57 -22.82 -20.75
C PHE A 104 -19.45 -24.01 -21.18
N GLY A 105 -19.26 -25.17 -20.55
CA GLY A 105 -19.94 -26.39 -20.94
C GLY A 105 -19.58 -27.60 -20.08
N SER A 106 -20.11 -28.76 -20.49
CA SER A 106 -19.75 -30.05 -19.89
C SER A 106 -18.45 -30.57 -20.52
N TYR A 107 -17.48 -30.92 -19.69
CA TYR A 107 -16.24 -31.57 -20.14
C TYR A 107 -16.42 -33.09 -20.15
N SER A 108 -16.02 -33.74 -21.25
CA SER A 108 -15.87 -35.20 -21.31
C SER A 108 -14.46 -35.58 -20.88
N THR A 109 -14.31 -36.50 -19.95
CA THR A 109 -13.00 -36.94 -19.46
C THR A 109 -12.96 -38.45 -19.33
N HIS A 110 -11.78 -39.03 -19.56
CA HIS A 110 -11.49 -40.43 -19.26
C HIS A 110 -10.27 -40.53 -18.34
N VAL A 111 -10.05 -41.71 -17.76
CA VAL A 111 -8.92 -41.95 -16.87
C VAL A 111 -7.76 -42.49 -17.69
N VAL A 112 -6.59 -41.91 -17.48
CA VAL A 112 -5.33 -42.33 -18.09
C VAL A 112 -4.35 -42.72 -16.99
N GLN A 113 -3.43 -43.61 -17.32
CA GLN A 113 -2.37 -44.07 -16.44
C GLN A 113 -1.00 -43.88 -17.10
N ARG A 114 0.05 -43.89 -16.29
CA ARG A 114 1.42 -43.88 -16.82
C ARG A 114 1.74 -45.22 -17.47
N GLN A 115 2.30 -45.20 -18.67
CA GLN A 115 2.79 -46.39 -19.35
C GLN A 115 3.80 -47.14 -18.46
N GLY A 116 3.53 -48.43 -18.23
CA GLY A 116 4.37 -49.29 -17.40
C GLY A 116 4.24 -49.06 -15.88
N ASN A 117 3.39 -48.13 -15.43
CA ASN A 117 3.09 -47.96 -14.01
C ASN A 117 1.58 -47.67 -13.78
N PRO A 118 0.74 -48.71 -13.64
CA PRO A 118 -0.70 -48.57 -13.48
C PRO A 118 -1.12 -48.00 -12.11
N ALA A 119 -0.18 -47.79 -11.18
CA ALA A 119 -0.47 -47.19 -9.88
C ALA A 119 -0.68 -45.67 -9.97
N VAL A 120 -0.18 -45.03 -11.03
CA VAL A 120 -0.27 -43.57 -11.21
C VAL A 120 -1.33 -43.29 -12.26
N VAL A 121 -2.45 -42.70 -11.82
CA VAL A 121 -3.59 -42.37 -12.67
C VAL A 121 -3.91 -40.88 -12.61
N THR A 122 -4.46 -40.34 -13.69
CA THR A 122 -5.04 -38.99 -13.73
C THR A 122 -6.18 -38.96 -14.74
N THR A 123 -6.76 -37.78 -14.95
CA THR A 123 -7.79 -37.57 -15.97
C THR A 123 -7.21 -36.94 -17.22
N SER A 124 -7.74 -37.28 -18.40
CA SER A 124 -7.34 -36.63 -19.66
C SER A 124 -7.50 -35.11 -19.57
N LEU A 125 -8.59 -34.64 -18.94
CA LEU A 125 -8.85 -33.20 -18.73
C LEU A 125 -7.75 -32.52 -17.91
N ALA A 126 -7.20 -33.20 -16.91
CA ALA A 126 -6.11 -32.68 -16.08
C ALA A 126 -4.80 -32.52 -16.88
N LEU A 127 -4.55 -33.41 -17.85
CA LEU A 127 -3.40 -33.33 -18.76
C LEU A 127 -3.59 -32.27 -19.86
N ASP A 128 -4.79 -32.20 -20.45
CA ASP A 128 -5.12 -31.21 -21.49
C ASP A 128 -4.87 -29.78 -20.99
N HIS A 129 -5.22 -29.52 -19.73
CA HIS A 129 -5.00 -28.23 -19.06
C HIS A 129 -3.77 -28.19 -18.15
N LEU A 130 -2.80 -29.11 -18.32
CA LEU A 130 -1.60 -29.17 -17.46
C LEU A 130 -0.84 -27.83 -17.45
N TRP A 131 -0.65 -27.23 -18.61
CA TRP A 131 0.05 -25.95 -18.74
C TRP A 131 -0.74 -24.79 -18.17
N ASP A 132 -2.07 -24.74 -18.37
CA ASP A 132 -2.91 -23.69 -17.78
C ASP A 132 -2.86 -23.73 -16.25
N ARG A 133 -2.87 -24.94 -15.68
CA ARG A 133 -2.71 -25.18 -14.24
C ARG A 133 -1.33 -24.76 -13.75
N ALA A 134 -0.29 -25.13 -14.48
CA ALA A 134 1.10 -24.80 -14.13
C ALA A 134 1.33 -23.29 -14.17
N LEU A 135 0.81 -22.60 -15.18
CA LEU A 135 0.91 -21.15 -15.31
C LEU A 135 0.10 -20.43 -14.23
N LEU A 136 -1.11 -20.88 -13.93
CA LEU A 136 -1.92 -20.31 -12.85
C LEU A 136 -1.24 -20.47 -11.49
N ALA A 137 -0.83 -21.69 -11.13
CA ALA A 137 -0.19 -21.96 -9.86
C ALA A 137 1.18 -21.26 -9.76
N GLY A 138 2.00 -21.35 -10.80
CA GLY A 138 3.31 -20.71 -10.86
C GLY A 138 3.22 -19.18 -10.82
N GLY A 139 2.28 -18.60 -11.57
CA GLY A 139 2.04 -17.16 -11.61
C GLY A 139 1.62 -16.61 -10.24
N LEU A 140 0.65 -17.26 -9.57
CA LEU A 140 0.24 -16.88 -8.22
C LEU A 140 1.35 -17.07 -7.19
N PHE A 141 2.12 -18.15 -7.28
CA PHE A 141 3.26 -18.39 -6.40
C PHE A 141 4.31 -17.28 -6.51
N ILE A 142 4.70 -16.92 -7.75
CA ILE A 142 5.63 -15.81 -8.01
C ILE A 142 5.05 -14.49 -7.52
N LEU A 143 3.76 -14.22 -7.78
CA LEU A 143 3.08 -13.01 -7.35
C LEU A 143 3.13 -12.85 -5.82
N PHE A 144 2.85 -13.91 -5.07
CA PHE A 144 2.88 -13.86 -3.61
C PHE A 144 4.30 -13.68 -3.06
N ILE A 145 5.30 -14.35 -3.64
CA ILE A 145 6.70 -14.17 -3.24
C ILE A 145 7.18 -12.75 -3.54
N VAL A 146 7.12 -12.36 -4.81
CA VAL A 146 7.61 -11.05 -5.27
C VAL A 146 6.82 -9.92 -4.62
N GLY A 147 5.50 -10.05 -4.54
CA GLY A 147 4.63 -9.08 -3.87
C GLY A 147 4.94 -8.93 -2.39
N GLY A 148 5.14 -10.04 -1.67
CA GLY A 148 5.55 -10.03 -0.27
C GLY A 148 6.88 -9.30 -0.07
N PHE A 149 7.91 -9.65 -0.83
CA PHE A 149 9.22 -8.99 -0.75
C PHE A 149 9.17 -7.52 -1.19
N ALA A 150 8.36 -7.18 -2.19
CA ALA A 150 8.19 -5.80 -2.64
C ALA A 150 7.55 -4.92 -1.55
N LEU A 151 6.51 -5.41 -0.89
CA LEU A 151 5.88 -4.73 0.25
C LEU A 151 6.86 -4.52 1.40
N LEU A 152 7.62 -5.57 1.73
CA LEU A 152 8.63 -5.51 2.78
C LEU A 152 9.71 -4.48 2.45
N ARG A 153 10.28 -4.57 1.24
CA ARG A 153 11.28 -3.62 0.73
C ARG A 153 10.75 -2.20 0.73
N GLN A 154 9.50 -1.97 0.33
CA GLN A 154 8.91 -0.63 0.35
C GLN A 154 8.76 -0.09 1.78
N ALA A 155 8.38 -0.93 2.73
CA ALA A 155 8.24 -0.55 4.13
C ALA A 155 9.58 -0.20 4.80
N PHE A 156 10.67 -0.87 4.41
CA PHE A 156 12.01 -0.60 4.93
C PHE A 156 12.78 0.49 4.16
N ARG A 157 12.47 0.71 2.87
CA ARG A 157 13.05 1.82 2.08
C ARG A 157 12.41 3.16 2.34
N ARG A 158 11.16 3.19 2.83
CA ARG A 158 10.57 4.42 3.38
C ARG A 158 11.43 4.81 4.58
N GLY A 159 12.23 5.87 4.40
CA GLY A 159 13.13 6.40 5.42
C GLY A 159 12.39 6.72 6.72
N GLU A 160 13.15 7.04 7.77
CA GLU A 160 12.55 7.56 8.99
C GLU A 160 11.62 8.72 8.61
N GLY A 161 10.33 8.61 8.94
CA GLY A 161 9.33 9.54 8.44
C GLY A 161 9.77 10.97 8.72
N VAL A 162 9.72 11.85 7.71
CA VAL A 162 10.10 13.27 7.78
C VAL A 162 9.53 13.93 9.06
N ASN A 163 8.34 13.49 9.48
CA ASN A 163 7.65 14.02 10.65
C ASN A 163 8.17 13.52 12.02
N LYS A 164 9.09 12.55 12.07
CA LYS A 164 9.65 11.99 13.32
C LYS A 164 10.44 13.04 14.10
N ALA A 165 11.06 14.00 13.40
CA ALA A 165 11.77 15.13 13.99
C ALA A 165 10.87 15.99 14.90
N PHE A 166 9.56 16.00 14.65
CA PHE A 166 8.57 16.80 15.41
C PHE A 166 7.97 16.05 16.60
N LYS A 167 8.33 14.79 16.85
CA LYS A 167 7.85 14.04 18.02
C LYS A 167 8.10 14.77 19.37
N PRO A 168 9.25 15.46 19.58
CA PRO A 168 9.49 16.22 20.81
C PRO A 168 8.59 17.44 21.00
N LEU A 169 7.92 17.94 19.94
CA LEU A 169 7.00 19.07 20.02
C LEU A 169 5.64 18.69 20.61
N ASN A 170 5.31 17.40 20.63
CA ASN A 170 4.01 16.94 21.11
C ASN A 170 3.80 17.27 22.60
N ASN A 171 2.70 17.93 22.92
CA ASN A 171 2.35 18.40 24.28
C ASN A 171 3.40 19.36 24.86
N THR A 172 3.93 20.26 24.03
CA THR A 172 4.80 21.37 24.47
C THR A 172 4.13 22.71 24.25
N VAL A 173 4.49 23.71 25.06
CA VAL A 173 4.14 25.12 24.80
C VAL A 173 4.97 25.59 23.63
N MET A 174 4.33 26.24 22.67
CA MET A 174 4.93 26.56 21.38
C MET A 174 5.03 28.06 21.18
N THR A 175 6.14 28.48 20.57
CA THR A 175 6.38 29.86 20.18
C THR A 175 6.28 29.97 18.66
N PRO A 176 5.48 30.92 18.14
CA PRO A 176 5.35 31.14 16.70
C PRO A 176 6.63 31.74 16.12
N VAL A 177 7.05 31.25 14.96
CA VAL A 177 8.18 31.75 14.17
C VAL A 177 7.78 31.86 12.70
N ILE A 178 8.39 32.78 11.97
CA ILE A 178 8.18 32.89 10.52
C ILE A 178 9.12 31.90 9.84
N ALA A 179 8.65 31.20 8.81
CA ALA A 179 9.46 30.30 8.00
C ALA A 179 9.49 30.78 6.53
N ASP A 180 10.67 30.75 5.92
CA ASP A 180 10.85 30.98 4.50
C ASP A 180 10.71 29.64 3.76
N ILE A 181 9.79 29.58 2.79
CA ILE A 181 9.46 28.39 2.02
C ILE A 181 10.36 28.33 0.78
N HIS A 182 11.04 27.19 0.58
CA HIS A 182 11.93 26.96 -0.57
C HIS A 182 11.26 26.17 -1.68
N GLY A 183 10.24 25.39 -1.34
CA GLY A 183 9.45 24.64 -2.30
C GLY A 183 8.83 23.39 -1.69
N HIS A 184 8.28 22.55 -2.56
CA HIS A 184 7.66 21.30 -2.18
C HIS A 184 7.98 20.18 -3.15
N GLN A 185 7.82 18.95 -2.68
CA GLN A 185 7.83 17.73 -3.48
C GLN A 185 6.46 17.07 -3.36
N ASP A 186 5.78 16.89 -4.49
CA ASP A 186 4.52 16.14 -4.55
C ASP A 186 4.79 14.64 -4.49
N GLU A 187 4.10 13.95 -3.58
CA GLU A 187 4.15 12.48 -3.44
C GLU A 187 2.84 11.81 -3.88
N GLY A 188 2.00 12.52 -4.65
CA GLY A 188 0.67 12.08 -5.08
C GLY A 188 -0.29 11.96 -3.90
N ASP A 189 -1.04 10.85 -3.82
CA ASP A 189 -1.99 10.57 -2.73
C ASP A 189 -1.34 10.47 -1.34
N LYS A 190 -0.01 10.39 -1.27
CA LYS A 190 0.74 10.30 0.00
C LYS A 190 0.96 11.66 0.65
N GLY A 191 0.60 12.74 -0.04
CA GLY A 191 0.73 14.10 0.45
C GLY A 191 1.88 14.87 -0.19
N ARG A 192 2.29 15.94 0.49
CA ARG A 192 3.28 16.89 -0.02
C ARG A 192 4.33 17.17 1.05
N THR A 193 5.60 17.06 0.66
CA THR A 193 6.73 17.38 1.53
C THR A 193 7.21 18.81 1.24
N TRP A 194 7.09 19.68 2.23
CA TRP A 194 7.49 21.09 2.15
C TRP A 194 8.89 21.29 2.72
N ARG A 195 9.74 22.05 2.03
CA ARG A 195 11.09 22.44 2.48
C ARG A 195 11.11 23.91 2.86
N TYR A 196 11.65 24.21 4.03
CA TYR A 196 11.63 25.57 4.58
C TYR A 196 12.77 25.82 5.57
N THR A 197 13.04 27.09 5.84
CA THR A 197 13.98 27.55 6.86
C THR A 197 13.29 28.50 7.83
N PRO A 198 13.28 28.22 9.14
CA PRO A 198 12.73 29.15 10.13
C PRO A 198 13.62 30.40 10.28
N ALA A 199 12.99 31.57 10.29
CA ALA A 199 13.61 32.86 10.57
C ALA A 199 13.55 33.15 12.08
N GLY A 200 14.71 33.28 12.73
CA GLY A 200 14.80 33.59 14.17
C GLY A 200 16.13 33.17 14.82
N PRO A 201 16.28 33.33 16.16
CA PRO A 201 17.51 33.01 16.90
C PRO A 201 17.94 31.55 16.80
N SER A 202 17.02 30.65 16.46
CA SER A 202 17.33 29.32 15.93
C SER A 202 17.69 29.46 14.45
N LEU A 203 18.91 29.93 14.19
CA LEU A 203 19.50 29.97 12.85
C LEU A 203 19.45 28.58 12.19
N GLY A 204 18.42 28.39 11.36
CA GLY A 204 18.64 28.19 9.94
C GLY A 204 19.11 26.82 9.46
N LYS A 205 18.69 25.71 10.07
CA LYS A 205 18.76 24.43 9.35
C LYS A 205 17.54 24.30 8.45
N GLU A 206 17.77 24.09 7.16
CA GLU A 206 16.71 23.68 6.24
C GLU A 206 16.08 22.39 6.80
N THR A 207 14.77 22.45 6.99
CA THR A 207 13.97 21.34 7.50
C THR A 207 12.82 21.05 6.54
N SER A 208 12.13 19.94 6.79
CA SER A 208 11.00 19.56 5.96
C SER A 208 9.89 18.96 6.80
N VAL A 209 8.65 19.16 6.34
CA VAL A 209 7.46 18.53 6.91
C VAL A 209 6.62 17.92 5.81
N ARG A 210 5.97 16.80 6.11
CA ARG A 210 5.01 16.17 5.20
C ARG A 210 3.59 16.42 5.70
N PHE A 211 2.78 17.08 4.87
CA PHE A 211 1.33 17.22 5.05
C PHE A 211 0.56 16.21 4.21
N GLU A 212 -0.74 16.08 4.47
CA GLU A 212 -1.66 15.28 3.66
C GLU A 212 -1.87 15.89 2.27
N ALA A 213 -2.44 15.11 1.35
CA ALA A 213 -2.68 15.56 -0.02
C ALA A 213 -3.72 16.69 -0.01
N GLY A 214 -3.44 17.78 -0.75
CA GLY A 214 -4.31 18.95 -0.81
C GLY A 214 -4.13 19.96 0.32
N THR A 215 -3.31 19.65 1.34
CA THR A 215 -3.04 20.56 2.46
C THR A 215 -1.90 21.53 2.12
N TRP A 216 -2.17 22.82 2.29
CA TRP A 216 -1.20 23.90 2.05
C TRP A 216 -0.68 24.48 3.37
N PRO A 217 0.53 25.07 3.38
CA PRO A 217 1.04 25.80 4.52
C PRO A 217 0.18 27.01 4.88
N PHE A 218 0.25 27.43 6.13
CA PHE A 218 -0.33 28.68 6.60
C PHE A 218 0.52 29.86 6.12
N PHE A 219 0.32 30.27 4.86
CA PHE A 219 1.05 31.38 4.25
C PHE A 219 0.72 32.72 4.91
N LEU A 220 1.74 33.57 5.04
CA LEU A 220 1.65 34.91 5.62
C LEU A 220 1.68 36.00 4.54
N ASN A 221 1.92 35.63 3.29
CA ASN A 221 1.97 36.53 2.16
C ASN A 221 1.35 35.90 0.89
N PRO A 222 0.83 36.72 -0.03
CA PRO A 222 0.21 36.24 -1.27
C PRO A 222 1.16 35.42 -2.15
N GLU A 223 2.46 35.71 -2.10
CA GLU A 223 3.47 35.06 -2.94
C GLU A 223 3.82 33.64 -2.45
N GLY A 224 3.35 33.24 -1.26
CA GLY A 224 3.58 31.90 -0.71
C GLY A 224 5.02 31.61 -0.28
N THR A 225 5.84 32.66 -0.10
CA THR A 225 7.26 32.52 0.28
C THR A 225 7.49 32.55 1.78
N LYS A 226 6.53 33.07 2.56
CA LYS A 226 6.57 33.12 4.02
C LYS A 226 5.37 32.39 4.60
N ALA A 227 5.62 31.58 5.60
CA ALA A 227 4.58 30.81 6.29
C ALA A 227 4.81 30.82 7.80
N LEU A 228 3.76 30.46 8.54
CA LEU A 228 3.83 30.34 9.99
C LEU A 228 4.33 28.95 10.39
N ALA A 229 5.31 28.92 11.29
CA ALA A 229 5.80 27.72 11.93
C ALA A 229 5.83 27.91 13.46
N VAL A 230 6.06 26.83 14.19
CA VAL A 230 6.12 26.83 15.65
C VAL A 230 7.32 26.05 16.16
N VAL A 231 7.92 26.54 17.26
CA VAL A 231 9.02 25.88 17.97
C VAL A 231 8.64 25.64 19.42
N GLY A 232 8.93 24.46 19.95
CA GLY A 232 8.64 24.14 21.37
C GLY A 232 9.73 24.61 22.34
N ARG A 233 10.96 24.78 21.84
CA ARG A 233 12.11 25.30 22.61
C ARG A 233 13.02 26.12 21.70
N PRO A 234 13.72 27.14 22.21
CA PRO A 234 14.74 27.84 21.45
C PRO A 234 15.78 26.86 20.88
N GLY A 235 16.05 26.94 19.57
CA GLY A 235 16.97 26.03 18.87
C GLY A 235 16.40 24.63 18.56
N GLY A 236 15.13 24.36 18.88
CA GLY A 236 14.45 23.12 18.50
C GLY A 236 13.97 23.11 17.05
N GLU A 237 13.46 21.95 16.61
CA GLU A 237 12.83 21.80 15.30
C GLU A 237 11.60 22.70 15.17
N ALA A 238 11.50 23.41 14.06
CA ALA A 238 10.36 24.27 13.74
C ALA A 238 9.36 23.46 12.93
N LEU A 239 8.13 23.30 13.42
CA LEU A 239 7.03 22.65 12.71
C LEU A 239 6.23 23.69 11.92
N LEU A 240 6.16 23.53 10.60
CA LEU A 240 5.31 24.35 9.75
C LEU A 240 3.83 24.06 10.03
N LEU A 241 3.01 25.12 10.05
CA LEU A 241 1.56 25.01 10.21
C LEU A 241 0.87 24.86 8.85
N ASP A 242 -0.22 24.11 8.83
CA ASP A 242 -1.12 24.00 7.69
C ASP A 242 -2.17 25.13 7.68
N ASN A 243 -2.78 25.36 6.52
CA ASN A 243 -3.77 26.41 6.31
C ASN A 243 -4.97 26.32 7.27
N ASP A 244 -5.38 25.10 7.59
CA ASP A 244 -6.54 24.84 8.45
C ASP A 244 -6.15 24.74 9.93
N LEU A 245 -4.85 24.86 10.24
CA LEU A 245 -4.27 24.72 11.57
C LEU A 245 -4.61 23.37 12.23
N ALA A 246 -4.82 22.33 11.41
CA ALA A 246 -5.17 20.98 11.86
C ALA A 246 -3.95 20.18 12.36
N VAL A 247 -2.72 20.60 12.04
CA VAL A 247 -1.51 19.94 12.53
C VAL A 247 -1.28 20.10 14.04
N LEU A 248 -2.04 20.99 14.69
CA LEU A 248 -2.03 21.22 16.13
C LEU A 248 -3.44 21.05 16.71
N GLY A 249 -3.54 20.48 17.92
CA GLY A 249 -4.81 20.37 18.65
C GLY A 249 -5.32 21.68 19.24
N MET A 250 -5.53 22.68 18.38
CA MET A 250 -6.09 23.99 18.73
C MET A 250 -7.61 23.91 18.82
N THR A 251 -8.22 24.73 19.68
CA THR A 251 -9.68 24.90 19.71
C THR A 251 -10.14 25.73 18.50
N ASP A 252 -11.44 25.69 18.20
CA ASP A 252 -11.97 26.43 17.06
C ASP A 252 -11.81 27.95 17.25
N GLU A 253 -11.92 28.46 18.48
CA GLU A 253 -11.71 29.88 18.81
C GLU A 253 -10.25 30.31 18.61
N GLU A 254 -9.30 29.45 19.02
CA GLU A 254 -7.86 29.67 18.81
C GLU A 254 -7.53 29.73 17.31
N ARG A 255 -8.12 28.83 16.51
CA ARG A 255 -7.94 28.82 15.05
C ARG A 255 -8.51 30.07 14.40
N GLN A 256 -9.73 30.47 14.76
CA GLN A 256 -10.37 31.68 14.21
C GLN A 256 -9.55 32.94 14.51
N THR A 257 -8.99 33.04 15.72
CA THR A 257 -8.16 34.19 16.12
C THR A 257 -6.90 34.29 15.25
N LEU A 258 -6.22 33.17 15.00
CA LEU A 258 -5.05 33.13 14.11
C LEU A 258 -5.39 33.40 12.64
N GLN A 259 -6.52 32.89 12.17
CA GLN A 259 -7.00 33.15 10.81
C GLN A 259 -7.34 34.64 10.60
N ALA A 260 -8.01 35.27 11.57
CA ALA A 260 -8.30 36.71 11.53
C ALA A 260 -7.02 37.55 11.55
N TRP A 261 -6.04 37.16 12.38
CA TRP A 261 -4.73 37.80 12.39
C TRP A 261 -4.04 37.68 11.03
N ARG A 262 -4.03 36.50 10.40
CA ARG A 262 -3.49 36.30 9.05
C ARG A 262 -4.20 37.19 8.03
N GLN A 263 -5.53 37.22 8.04
CA GLN A 263 -6.30 38.03 7.09
C GLN A 263 -5.88 39.50 7.16
N SER A 264 -5.73 40.04 8.38
CA SER A 264 -5.26 41.41 8.57
C SER A 264 -3.86 41.70 8.02
N LEU A 265 -3.00 40.68 7.91
CA LEU A 265 -1.68 40.81 7.28
C LEU A 265 -1.77 40.79 5.77
N LEU A 266 -2.62 39.93 5.21
CA LEU A 266 -2.84 39.81 3.78
C LEU A 266 -3.50 41.08 3.22
N ASP A 267 -4.49 41.64 3.92
CA ASP A 267 -5.16 42.88 3.52
C ASP A 267 -4.15 44.05 3.46
N LYS A 268 -3.30 44.17 4.49
CA LYS A 268 -2.22 45.17 4.52
C LYS A 268 -1.17 44.97 3.41
N ALA A 269 -0.89 43.72 3.04
CA ALA A 269 0.01 43.43 1.93
C ALA A 269 -0.62 43.83 0.58
N ALA A 270 -1.91 43.55 0.40
CA ALA A 270 -2.66 43.93 -0.78
C ALA A 270 -2.73 45.46 -0.96
N GLU A 271 -3.00 46.20 0.11
CA GLU A 271 -2.99 47.67 0.11
C GLU A 271 -1.63 48.24 -0.32
N ARG A 272 -0.52 47.68 0.20
CA ARG A 272 0.84 48.10 -0.17
C ARG A 272 1.14 47.81 -1.64
N ASN A 273 0.78 46.62 -2.12
CA ASN A 273 0.99 46.23 -3.51
C ASN A 273 0.18 47.13 -4.45
N ALA A 274 -1.07 47.46 -4.09
CA ALA A 274 -1.91 48.40 -4.85
C ALA A 274 -1.32 49.81 -4.88
N ALA A 275 -0.83 50.31 -3.73
CA ALA A 275 -0.17 51.61 -3.66
C ALA A 275 1.11 51.65 -4.51
N GLN A 276 1.92 50.59 -4.50
CA GLN A 276 3.14 50.50 -5.31
C GLN A 276 2.83 50.43 -6.81
N ALA A 277 1.81 49.69 -7.22
CA ALA A 277 1.38 49.61 -8.61
C ALA A 277 0.89 50.97 -9.14
N ALA A 278 0.16 51.73 -8.32
CA ALA A 278 -0.32 53.07 -8.69
C ALA A 278 0.82 54.10 -8.87
N VAL A 279 1.94 53.92 -8.15
CA VAL A 279 3.13 54.77 -8.31
C VAL A 279 3.94 54.41 -9.56
N GLN A 280 3.90 53.16 -10.01
CA GLN A 280 4.62 52.71 -11.22
C GLN A 280 3.92 53.08 -12.53
N THR A 281 2.63 53.41 -12.48
CA THR A 281 1.82 53.78 -13.65
C THR A 281 1.61 55.28 -13.81
N ALA A 282 2.12 56.10 -12.87
CA ALA A 282 2.11 57.56 -12.90
C ALA A 282 3.47 58.12 -13.38
#